data_AF-D5BYQ8-F1
#
_entry.id   AF-D5BYQ8-F1
#
_cell.length_a   1.000
_cell.length_b   1.000
_cell.length_c   1.000
_cell.angle_alpha   90.00
_cell.angle_beta   90.00
_cell.angle_gamma   90.00
#
_symmetry.space_group_name_H-M   'P 1'
#
loop_
_entity.id
_entity.type
_entity.pdbx_description
1 polymer ?
#
loop_
_entity_poly.entity_id
_entity_poly.type
_entity_poly.pdbx_seq_one_letter_code
_entity_poly.pdbx_strand_id
1 'polypeptide(L)'
;MALSWLKGKFDEVSTNLKNEVTKIKNRDFLEGVVAGCALVAYADGVVKPEEKQKMMGFLKTSDVLSVFDTGDVIKLFEKFSDQFEFDLAIGEANALQAVSKVKKREGEARLLVRVCCAIGASDGDFDNSERKMVSKICSELGLNPADFDL
;
A
#
# COMPACT_ATOMS: atom_id res chain seq x y z
N MET A 1 13.56 12.67 12.94
CA MET A 1 14.59 11.69 12.49
C MET A 1 13.96 10.36 12.00
N ALA A 2 12.69 10.31 11.60
CA ALA A 2 11.95 9.04 11.47
C ALA A 2 12.02 8.34 10.09
N LEU A 3 12.68 8.90 9.07
CA LEU A 3 12.64 8.35 7.70
C LEU A 3 14.00 8.33 6.99
N SER A 4 15.11 8.36 7.74
CA SER A 4 16.45 8.44 7.13
C SER A 4 16.88 7.14 6.44
N TRP A 5 16.26 5.99 6.79
CA TRP A 5 16.50 4.73 6.09
C TRP A 5 15.75 4.68 4.74
N LEU A 6 14.63 5.38 4.61
CA LEU A 6 13.78 5.35 3.41
C LEU A 6 14.39 6.14 2.24
N LYS A 7 14.97 7.32 2.47
CA LYS A 7 15.55 8.15 1.38
C LYS A 7 16.74 7.53 0.63
N GLY A 8 17.55 6.70 1.31
CA GLY A 8 18.70 6.04 0.69
C GLY A 8 18.46 4.56 0.36
N LYS A 9 17.60 3.88 1.12
CA LYS A 9 17.26 2.48 0.86
C LYS A 9 16.03 2.32 -0.03
N PHE A 10 15.34 3.37 -0.47
CA PHE A 10 14.16 3.20 -1.34
C PHE A 10 14.50 2.42 -2.61
N ASP A 11 15.60 2.70 -3.29
CA ASP A 11 16.03 1.95 -4.48
C ASP A 11 16.46 0.51 -4.16
N GLU A 12 17.17 0.30 -3.06
CA GLU A 12 17.68 -1.03 -2.65
C GLU A 12 16.56 -1.92 -2.09
N VAL A 13 15.64 -1.33 -1.33
CA VAL A 13 14.41 -1.95 -0.83
C VAL A 13 13.49 -2.17 -2.01
N SER A 14 13.30 -1.21 -2.92
CA SER A 14 12.50 -1.39 -4.14
C SER A 14 13.06 -2.51 -5.01
N THR A 15 14.38 -2.63 -5.16
CA THR A 15 15.01 -3.72 -5.94
C THR A 15 14.81 -5.08 -5.28
N ASN A 16 14.99 -5.18 -3.96
CA ASN A 16 14.72 -6.41 -3.22
C ASN A 16 13.23 -6.78 -3.22
N LEU A 17 12.35 -5.79 -2.97
CA LEU A 17 10.90 -5.93 -3.08
C LEU A 17 10.54 -6.43 -4.48
N LYS A 18 11.09 -5.83 -5.54
CA LYS A 18 10.85 -6.21 -6.93
C LYS A 18 11.22 -7.67 -7.19
N ASN A 19 12.34 -8.16 -6.67
CA ASN A 19 12.71 -9.58 -6.79
C ASN A 19 11.73 -10.52 -6.07
N GLU A 20 11.21 -10.13 -4.91
CA GLU A 20 10.18 -10.89 -4.20
C GLU A 20 8.83 -10.83 -4.93
N VAL A 21 8.40 -9.65 -5.40
CA VAL A 21 7.17 -9.50 -6.20
C VAL A 21 7.28 -10.23 -7.54
N THR A 22 8.44 -10.26 -8.20
CA THR A 22 8.62 -10.98 -9.47
C THR A 22 8.39 -12.49 -9.31
N LYS A 23 8.77 -13.04 -8.16
CA LYS A 23 8.48 -14.44 -7.81
C LYS A 23 7.00 -14.66 -7.46
N ILE A 24 6.30 -13.59 -7.07
CA ILE A 24 4.93 -13.58 -6.58
C ILE A 24 4.04 -12.84 -7.58
N LYS A 25 3.76 -13.49 -8.71
CA LYS A 25 2.75 -13.02 -9.68
C LYS A 25 1.36 -13.50 -9.30
N ASN A 26 0.86 -13.11 -8.12
CA ASN A 26 -0.47 -13.49 -7.69
C ASN A 26 -1.45 -12.31 -7.76
N ARG A 27 -2.66 -12.56 -8.28
CA ARG A 27 -3.69 -11.53 -8.42
C ARG A 27 -4.17 -11.03 -7.05
N ASP A 28 -4.23 -11.92 -6.06
CA ASP A 28 -4.55 -11.57 -4.67
C ASP A 28 -3.51 -10.62 -4.07
N PHE A 29 -2.23 -10.77 -4.43
CA PHE A 29 -1.16 -9.90 -3.96
C PHE A 29 -1.32 -8.49 -4.51
N LEU A 30 -1.54 -8.38 -5.82
CA LEU A 30 -1.81 -7.10 -6.47
C LEU A 30 -3.04 -6.42 -5.85
N GLU A 31 -4.14 -7.16 -5.67
CA GLU A 31 -5.36 -6.64 -5.05
C GLU A 31 -5.10 -6.16 -3.61
N GLY A 32 -4.32 -6.90 -2.83
CA GLY A 32 -3.91 -6.52 -1.49
C GLY A 32 -3.05 -5.25 -1.46
N VAL A 33 -2.04 -5.15 -2.32
CA VAL A 33 -1.17 -3.96 -2.37
C VAL A 33 -1.98 -2.72 -2.77
N VAL A 34 -2.81 -2.81 -3.80
CA VAL A 34 -3.64 -1.69 -4.24
C VAL A 34 -4.66 -1.30 -3.16
N ALA A 35 -5.27 -2.27 -2.49
CA ALA A 35 -6.16 -2.03 -1.36
C ALA A 35 -5.44 -1.36 -0.17
N GLY A 36 -4.23 -1.80 0.16
CA GLY A 36 -3.40 -1.20 1.19
C GLY A 36 -3.01 0.25 0.85
N CYS A 37 -2.64 0.51 -0.40
CA CYS A 37 -2.39 1.86 -0.90
C CYS A 37 -3.63 2.76 -0.78
N ALA A 38 -4.80 2.23 -1.15
CA ALA A 38 -6.06 2.95 -1.00
C ALA A 38 -6.33 3.26 0.48
N LEU A 39 -6.25 2.28 1.39
CA LEU A 39 -6.44 2.48 2.83
C LEU A 39 -5.58 3.63 3.38
N VAL A 40 -4.29 3.64 3.05
CA VAL A 40 -3.37 4.70 3.49
C VAL A 40 -3.75 6.04 2.88
N ALA A 41 -4.09 6.10 1.59
CA ALA A 41 -4.52 7.32 0.94
C ALA A 41 -5.82 7.88 1.55
N TYR A 42 -6.75 7.01 1.94
CA TYR A 42 -8.01 7.37 2.58
C TYR A 42 -7.92 7.47 4.11
N ALA A 43 -6.71 7.41 4.70
CA ALA A 43 -6.52 7.43 6.16
C ALA A 43 -7.03 8.71 6.82
N ASP A 44 -6.92 9.85 6.13
CA ASP A 44 -7.47 11.14 6.59
C ASP A 44 -8.96 11.32 6.29
N GLY A 45 -9.60 10.33 5.68
CA GLY A 45 -11.03 10.34 5.36
C GLY A 45 -11.44 11.24 4.21
N VAL A 46 -10.51 12.00 3.62
CA VAL A 46 -10.76 12.83 2.43
C VAL A 46 -9.59 12.69 1.46
N VAL A 47 -9.76 11.94 0.38
CA VAL A 47 -8.80 11.94 -0.73
C VAL A 47 -9.17 13.04 -1.70
N LYS A 48 -8.23 13.94 -1.96
CA LYS A 48 -8.39 14.90 -3.05
C LYS A 48 -8.13 14.22 -4.39
N PRO A 49 -8.79 14.66 -5.48
CA PRO A 49 -8.51 14.16 -6.82
C PRO A 49 -7.02 14.26 -7.20
N GLU A 50 -6.34 15.29 -6.68
CA GLU A 50 -4.90 15.50 -6.86
C GLU A 50 -4.05 14.43 -6.17
N GLU A 51 -4.45 13.94 -4.99
CA GLU A 51 -3.77 12.85 -4.29
C GLU A 51 -4.01 11.52 -4.99
N LYS A 52 -5.24 11.28 -5.47
CA LYS A 52 -5.58 10.14 -6.33
C LYS A 52 -4.68 10.11 -7.58
N GLN A 53 -4.49 11.26 -8.23
CA GLN A 53 -3.61 11.37 -9.40
C GLN A 53 -2.13 11.20 -9.08
N LYS A 54 -1.63 11.78 -7.98
CA LYS A 54 -0.25 11.55 -7.51
C LYS A 54 0.01 10.07 -7.26
N MET A 55 -0.94 9.39 -6.60
CA MET A 55 -0.89 7.96 -6.33
C MET A 55 -0.91 7.13 -7.62
N MET A 56 -1.80 7.44 -8.56
CA MET A 56 -1.77 6.80 -9.88
C MET A 56 -0.45 7.03 -10.62
N GLY A 57 0.14 8.23 -10.48
CA GLY A 57 1.47 8.54 -10.99
C GLY A 57 2.53 7.62 -10.36
N PHE A 58 2.54 7.53 -9.04
CA PHE A 58 3.45 6.66 -8.29
C PHE A 58 3.27 5.18 -8.64
N LEU A 59 2.04 4.68 -8.76
CA LEU A 59 1.76 3.30 -9.18
C LEU A 59 2.28 3.02 -10.60
N LYS A 60 2.26 4.01 -11.50
CA LYS A 60 2.80 3.91 -12.86
C LYS A 60 4.33 3.94 -12.90
N THR A 61 4.97 4.75 -12.06
CA THR A 61 6.44 4.88 -12.01
C THR A 61 7.11 3.95 -11.00
N SER A 62 6.35 3.25 -10.17
CA SER A 62 6.91 2.35 -9.15
C SER A 62 7.52 1.11 -9.80
N ASP A 63 8.85 1.00 -9.68
CA ASP A 63 9.60 -0.19 -10.05
C ASP A 63 9.10 -1.46 -9.31
N VAL A 64 8.54 -1.33 -8.11
CA VAL A 64 8.04 -2.46 -7.32
C VAL A 64 6.79 -3.08 -7.96
N LEU A 65 5.96 -2.27 -8.61
CA LEU A 65 4.73 -2.70 -9.27
C LEU A 65 4.91 -2.93 -10.77
N SER A 66 6.09 -2.64 -11.34
CA SER A 66 6.39 -2.86 -12.76
C SER A 66 6.29 -4.32 -13.21
N VAL A 67 6.17 -5.24 -12.25
CA VAL A 67 5.97 -6.67 -12.44
C VAL A 67 4.51 -7.05 -12.74
N PHE A 68 3.58 -6.15 -12.42
CA PHE A 68 2.17 -6.26 -12.73
C PHE A 68 1.78 -5.34 -13.88
N ASP A 69 0.67 -5.67 -14.55
CA ASP A 69 0.13 -4.80 -15.58
C ASP A 69 -0.43 -3.53 -14.95
N THR A 70 0.09 -2.39 -15.38
CA THR A 70 -0.32 -1.08 -14.88
C THR A 70 -1.80 -0.79 -15.10
N GLY A 71 -2.40 -1.33 -16.17
CA GLY A 71 -3.83 -1.23 -16.43
C GLY A 71 -4.67 -1.99 -15.40
N ASP A 72 -4.23 -3.18 -14.98
CA ASP A 72 -4.88 -3.93 -13.89
C ASP A 72 -4.73 -3.23 -12.53
N VAL A 73 -3.55 -2.66 -12.25
CA VAL A 73 -3.31 -1.85 -11.04
C VAL A 73 -4.27 -0.66 -10.99
N ILE A 74 -4.39 0.09 -12.09
CA ILE A 74 -5.27 1.27 -12.20
C ILE A 74 -6.72 0.87 -12.01
N LYS A 75 -7.20 -0.19 -12.68
CA LYS A 75 -8.59 -0.65 -12.56
C LYS A 75 -8.94 -1.05 -11.13
N LEU A 76 -8.03 -1.74 -10.43
CA LEU A 76 -8.23 -2.10 -9.03
C LEU A 76 -8.27 -0.85 -8.15
N PHE A 77 -7.38 0.11 -8.39
CA PHE A 77 -7.33 1.34 -7.61
C PHE A 77 -8.58 2.19 -7.82
N GLU A 78 -9.04 2.36 -9.07
CA GLU A 78 -10.32 3.01 -9.39
C GLU A 78 -11.49 2.31 -8.70
N LYS A 79 -11.54 0.97 -8.74
CA LYS A 79 -12.59 0.20 -8.06
C LYS A 79 -12.61 0.46 -6.55
N PHE A 80 -11.46 0.45 -5.87
CA PHE A 80 -11.42 0.76 -4.44
C PHE A 80 -11.75 2.22 -4.19
N SER A 81 -11.19 3.14 -4.96
CA SER A 81 -11.50 4.57 -4.86
C SER A 81 -12.99 4.86 -4.99
N ASP A 82 -13.68 4.24 -5.96
CA ASP A 82 -15.13 4.40 -6.12
C ASP A 82 -15.90 3.91 -4.88
N GLN A 83 -15.42 2.83 -4.24
CA GLN A 83 -16.02 2.35 -2.99
C GLN A 83 -15.78 3.31 -1.82
N PHE A 84 -14.58 3.89 -1.70
CA PHE A 84 -14.27 4.89 -0.69
C PHE A 84 -15.02 6.21 -0.94
N GLU A 85 -15.19 6.63 -2.20
CA GLU A 85 -15.98 7.80 -2.60
C GLU A 85 -17.48 7.60 -2.33
N PHE A 86 -17.96 6.35 -2.44
CA PHE A 86 -19.33 6.00 -2.07
C PHE A 86 -19.55 6.02 -0.56
N ASP A 87 -18.70 5.29 0.19
CA ASP A 87 -18.73 5.24 1.64
C ASP A 87 -17.37 4.80 2.18
N LEU A 88 -16.74 5.65 2.99
CA LEU A 88 -15.41 5.41 3.55
C LEU A 88 -15.34 4.12 4.39
N ALA A 89 -16.37 3.82 5.18
CA ALA A 89 -16.38 2.63 6.02
C ALA A 89 -16.52 1.35 5.19
N ILE A 90 -17.31 1.39 4.11
CA ILE A 90 -17.44 0.28 3.17
C ILE A 90 -16.15 0.09 2.36
N GLY A 91 -15.57 1.18 1.86
CA GLY A 91 -14.28 1.17 1.17
C GLY A 91 -13.17 0.59 2.04
N GLU A 92 -13.09 1.03 3.29
CA GLU A 92 -12.12 0.54 4.27
C GLU A 92 -12.30 -0.97 4.53
N ALA A 93 -13.54 -1.42 4.76
CA ALA A 93 -13.84 -2.82 5.00
C ALA A 93 -13.47 -3.72 3.80
N ASN A 94 -13.82 -3.30 2.58
CA ASN A 94 -13.50 -4.04 1.35
C ASN A 94 -11.98 -4.11 1.10
N ALA A 95 -11.28 -2.99 1.33
CA ALA A 95 -9.85 -2.94 1.18
C ALA A 95 -9.15 -3.82 2.24
N LEU A 96 -9.56 -3.75 3.51
CA LEU A 96 -9.06 -4.64 4.56
C LEU A 96 -9.34 -6.11 4.23
N GLN A 97 -10.50 -6.44 3.66
CA GLN A 97 -10.80 -7.80 3.22
C GLN A 97 -9.87 -8.29 2.11
N ALA A 98 -9.53 -7.43 1.14
CA ALA A 98 -8.55 -7.75 0.11
C ALA A 98 -7.15 -7.98 0.68
N VAL A 99 -6.71 -7.11 1.59
CA VAL A 99 -5.45 -7.26 2.32
C VAL A 99 -5.44 -8.54 3.17
N SER A 100 -6.57 -8.92 3.76
CA SER A 100 -6.72 -10.15 4.53
C SER A 100 -6.45 -11.42 3.70
N LYS A 101 -6.60 -11.37 2.37
CA LYS A 101 -6.31 -12.53 1.50
C LYS A 101 -4.82 -12.86 1.48
N VAL A 102 -3.95 -11.85 1.58
CA VAL A 102 -2.49 -12.05 1.62
C VAL A 102 -1.98 -12.40 3.02
N LYS A 103 -2.81 -12.27 4.07
CA LYS A 103 -2.49 -12.69 5.45
C LYS A 103 -1.97 -14.12 5.54
N LYS A 104 -2.48 -15.02 4.69
CA LYS A 104 -2.06 -16.43 4.66
C LYS A 104 -0.60 -16.62 4.22
N ARG A 105 0.03 -15.57 3.69
CA ARG A 105 1.38 -15.59 3.15
C ARG A 105 2.18 -14.48 3.81
N GLU A 106 2.84 -14.79 4.92
CA GLU A 106 3.56 -13.80 5.72
C GLU A 106 4.60 -13.00 4.91
N GLY A 107 5.28 -13.62 3.94
CA GLY A 107 6.22 -12.91 3.06
C GLY A 107 5.53 -11.81 2.26
N GLU A 108 4.38 -12.11 1.67
CA GLU A 108 3.56 -11.15 0.91
C GLU A 108 2.98 -10.07 1.82
N ALA A 109 2.46 -10.45 2.98
CA ALA A 109 1.92 -9.53 3.97
C ALA A 109 2.97 -8.50 4.41
N ARG A 110 4.20 -8.95 4.72
CA ARG A 110 5.31 -8.05 5.09
C ARG A 110 5.70 -7.13 3.93
N LEU A 111 5.68 -7.66 2.71
CA LEU A 111 5.98 -6.90 1.49
C LEU A 111 4.97 -5.77 1.29
N LEU A 112 3.69 -6.08 1.41
CA LEU A 112 2.58 -5.14 1.29
C LEU A 112 2.73 -3.99 2.28
N VAL A 113 2.98 -4.29 3.56
CA VAL A 113 3.20 -3.27 4.59
C VAL A 113 4.37 -2.36 4.24
N ARG A 114 5.49 -2.93 3.76
CA ARG A 114 6.65 -2.12 3.33
C ARG A 114 6.31 -1.18 2.18
N VAL A 115 5.51 -1.64 1.22
CA VAL A 115 5.05 -0.79 0.11
C VAL A 115 4.14 0.32 0.63
N CYS A 116 3.20 0.03 1.52
CA CYS A 116 2.35 1.03 2.16
C CYS A 116 3.16 2.09 2.94
N CYS A 117 4.15 1.66 3.73
CA CYS A 117 5.06 2.58 4.42
C CYS A 117 5.86 3.46 3.45
N ALA A 118 6.35 2.89 2.35
CA ALA A 118 7.12 3.63 1.36
C ALA A 118 6.28 4.69 0.65
N ILE A 119 5.00 4.40 0.44
CA ILE A 119 4.04 5.31 -0.17
C ILE A 119 3.67 6.46 0.76
N GLY A 120 3.31 6.18 2.02
CA GLY A 120 3.01 7.26 2.97
C GLY A 120 4.24 8.11 3.26
N ALA A 121 5.44 7.53 3.24
CA ALA A 121 6.68 8.30 3.33
C ALA A 121 7.05 9.09 2.05
N SER A 122 6.31 8.92 0.94
CA SER A 122 6.66 9.51 -0.36
C SER A 122 6.53 11.03 -0.39
N ASP A 123 5.56 11.63 0.31
CA ASP A 123 5.41 13.09 0.37
C ASP A 123 6.29 13.72 1.48
N GLY A 124 7.12 12.90 2.15
CA GLY A 124 8.15 13.34 3.10
C GLY A 124 7.66 13.56 4.54
N ASP A 125 6.35 13.64 4.73
CA ASP A 125 5.69 13.66 6.04
C ASP A 125 4.81 12.43 6.15
N PHE A 126 5.22 11.49 7.01
CA PHE A 126 4.41 10.32 7.34
C PHE A 126 3.62 10.66 8.60
N ASP A 127 2.33 10.96 8.46
CA ASP A 127 1.56 11.53 9.56
C ASP A 127 1.02 10.46 10.53
N ASN A 128 0.32 10.90 11.58
CA ASN A 128 -0.23 9.98 12.56
C ASN A 128 -1.43 9.16 12.05
N SER A 129 -2.18 9.68 11.07
CA SER A 129 -3.32 8.99 10.45
C SER A 129 -2.83 7.85 9.57
N GLU A 130 -1.84 8.11 8.71
CA GLU A 130 -1.18 7.12 7.86
C GLU A 130 -0.53 6.02 8.70
N ARG A 131 0.24 6.39 9.75
CA ARG A 131 0.82 5.42 10.68
C ARG A 131 -0.23 4.55 11.36
N LYS A 132 -1.33 5.14 11.82
CA LYS A 132 -2.44 4.39 12.41
C LYS A 132 -3.06 3.42 11.41
N MET A 133 -3.23 3.86 10.16
CA MET A 133 -3.82 3.02 9.13
C MET A 133 -2.90 1.85 8.77
N VAL A 134 -1.60 2.10 8.59
CA VAL A 134 -0.63 1.02 8.36
C VAL A 134 -0.54 0.09 9.57
N SER A 135 -0.60 0.62 10.80
CA SER A 135 -0.64 -0.19 12.03
C SER A 135 -1.90 -1.06 12.10
N LYS A 136 -3.04 -0.55 11.63
CA LYS A 136 -4.29 -1.31 11.49
C LYS A 136 -4.13 -2.43 10.46
N ILE A 137 -3.52 -2.16 9.31
CA ILE A 137 -3.18 -3.16 8.29
C ILE A 137 -2.24 -4.24 8.88
N CYS A 138 -1.20 -3.85 9.61
CA CYS A 138 -0.29 -4.77 10.30
C CYS A 138 -1.06 -5.70 11.25
N SER A 139 -1.88 -5.11 12.12
CA SER A 139 -2.71 -5.85 13.06
C SER A 139 -3.61 -6.85 12.33
N GLU A 140 -4.18 -6.44 11.20
CA GLU A 140 -5.09 -7.29 10.44
C GLU A 140 -4.38 -8.44 9.73
N LEU A 141 -3.16 -8.20 9.27
CA LEU A 141 -2.26 -9.20 8.72
C LEU A 141 -1.61 -10.08 9.80
N GLY A 142 -1.80 -9.79 11.09
CA GLY A 142 -1.12 -10.49 12.19
C GLY A 142 0.38 -10.19 12.27
N LEU A 143 0.81 -9.06 11.72
CA LEU A 143 2.17 -8.56 11.75
C LEU A 143 2.35 -7.54 12.88
N ASN A 144 3.54 -7.48 13.45
CA ASN A 144 3.85 -6.52 14.50
C ASN A 144 4.21 -5.16 13.87
N PRO A 145 3.48 -4.06 14.14
CA PRO A 145 3.82 -2.74 13.60
C PRO A 145 5.22 -2.28 13.99
N ALA A 146 5.73 -2.71 15.15
CA ALA A 146 7.10 -2.41 15.60
C ALA A 146 8.20 -2.95 14.67
N ASP A 147 7.94 -3.98 13.84
CA ASP A 147 8.89 -4.47 12.83
C ASP A 147 9.11 -3.46 11.68
N PHE A 148 8.25 -2.43 11.58
CA PHE A 148 8.24 -1.47 10.48
C PHE A 148 8.45 -0.01 10.93
N ASP A 149 8.92 0.20 12.17
CA ASP A 149 9.16 1.55 12.74
C ASP A 149 7.87 2.40 12.86
N LEU A 150 6.73 1.73 13.06
CA LEU A 150 5.38 2.31 13.24
C LEU A 150 4.97 2.42 14.71
#